data_AF-A0A8T5K952-F1
#
_entry.id   AF-A0A8T5K952-F1
#
_cell.length_a   1.000
_cell.length_b   1.000
_cell.length_c   1.000
_cell.angle_alpha   90.00
_cell.angle_beta   90.00
_cell.angle_gamma   90.00
#
_symmetry.space_group_name_H-M   'P 1'
#
loop_
_entity.id
_entity.type
_entity.pdbx_description
1 polymer ?
#
loop_
_entity_poly.entity_id
_entity_poly.type
_entity_poly.pdbx_seq_one_letter_code
_entity_poly.pdbx_strand_id
1 'polypeptide(L)' 'MADTNHIAVHGGVTTIILGPDGGNTCEANEYVEIASLPMVTKTIIRSVLDLLS' A
#
# COMPACT_ATOMS: atom_id res chain seq x y z
N MET A 1 2.03 12.30 3.33
CA MET A 1 1.68 12.53 1.90
C MET A 1 2.36 11.43 1.10
N ALA A 2 1.66 10.76 0.20
CA ALA A 2 2.25 9.72 -0.64
C ALA A 2 2.45 10.22 -2.07
N ASP A 3 3.44 9.68 -2.78
CA ASP A 3 3.72 9.99 -4.19
C ASP A 3 2.52 9.68 -5.10
N THR A 4 1.57 8.89 -4.61
CA THR A 4 0.28 8.60 -5.24
C THR A 4 -0.48 9.85 -5.67
N ASN A 5 -0.32 10.98 -4.97
CA ASN A 5 -0.94 12.24 -5.38
C ASN A 5 -0.51 12.67 -6.80
N HIS A 6 0.75 12.42 -7.17
CA HIS A 6 1.25 12.76 -8.50
C HIS A 6 0.62 11.87 -9.58
N ILE A 7 0.33 10.61 -9.25
CA ILE A 7 -0.27 9.64 -10.15
C ILE A 7 -1.77 9.91 -10.32
N ALA A 8 -2.49 10.13 -9.20
CA ALA A 8 -3.93 10.35 -9.22
C ALA A 8 -4.30 11.69 -9.86
N VAL A 9 -3.66 12.78 -9.43
CA VAL A 9 -4.05 14.15 -9.82
C VAL A 9 -3.56 14.49 -11.22
N HIS A 10 -2.33 14.10 -11.58
CA HIS A 10 -1.76 14.45 -12.89
C HIS A 10 -1.87 13.32 -13.92
N GLY A 11 -1.89 12.06 -13.48
CA GLY A 11 -1.99 10.90 -14.38
C GLY A 11 -3.43 10.49 -14.70
N GLY A 12 -4.43 10.92 -13.91
CA GLY A 12 -5.83 10.53 -14.10
C GLY A 12 -6.09 9.03 -13.91
N VAL A 13 -5.16 8.33 -13.26
CA VAL A 13 -5.24 6.90 -12.99
C VAL A 13 -5.89 6.68 -11.63
N THR A 14 -6.85 5.76 -11.55
CA THR A 14 -7.42 5.33 -10.26
C THR A 14 -6.32 4.67 -9.43
N THR A 15 -6.06 5.21 -8.24
CA THR A 15 -4.97 4.74 -7.36
C THR A 15 -5.48 4.36 -5.99
N ILE A 16 -4.88 3.30 -5.43
CA ILE A 16 -5.11 2.85 -4.05
C ILE A 16 -3.77 2.94 -3.31
N ILE A 17 -3.79 3.44 -2.08
CA ILE A 17 -2.65 3.37 -1.16
C ILE A 17 -2.93 2.22 -0.20
N LEU A 18 -2.04 1.22 -0.19
CA LEU A 18 -2.14 0.04 0.65
C LEU A 18 -0.74 -0.37 1.11
N GLY A 19 -0.62 -0.74 2.39
CA GLY A 19 0.62 -1.23 2.99
C GLY A 19 0.34 -1.98 4.28
N PRO A 20 1.36 -2.63 4.88
CA PRO A 20 1.25 -3.29 6.17
C PRO A 20 0.99 -2.29 7.30
N ASP A 21 0.47 -2.82 8.41
CA ASP A 21 0.34 -2.07 9.64
C ASP A 21 1.73 -1.83 10.24
N GLY A 22 1.90 -0.69 10.90
CA GLY A 22 3.15 -0.26 11.49
C GLY A 22 2.99 1.10 12.16
N GLY A 23 4.09 1.65 12.65
CA GLY A 23 4.06 2.92 13.36
C GLY A 23 5.42 3.59 13.40
N ASN A 24 5.42 4.83 13.90
CA ASN A 24 6.60 5.68 14.02
C ASN A 24 7.32 5.92 12.69
N THR A 25 6.56 6.07 11.59
CA THR A 25 7.13 6.41 10.29
C THR A 25 7.96 7.68 10.38
N CYS A 26 9.23 7.60 9.97
CA CYS A 26 10.22 8.68 10.07
C CYS A 26 10.60 9.09 11.50
N GLU A 27 10.36 8.25 12.51
CA GLU A 27 10.69 8.48 13.92
C GLU A 27 11.50 7.32 14.51
N ALA A 28 12.10 7.53 15.69
CA ALA A 28 12.82 6.46 16.38
C ALA A 28 11.89 5.28 16.73
N ASN A 29 12.40 4.06 16.62
CA ASN A 29 11.62 2.82 16.79
C ASN A 29 10.49 2.67 15.77
N GLU A 30 10.73 3.06 14.52
CA GLU A 30 9.90 2.66 13.38
C GLU A 30 9.79 1.14 13.31
N TYR A 31 8.56 0.64 13.15
CA TYR A 31 8.27 -0.78 13.15
C TYR A 31 7.14 -1.16 12.19
N VAL A 32 7.09 -2.44 11.88
CA VAL A 32 6.05 -3.07 11.07
C VAL A 32 5.46 -4.26 11.81
N GLU A 33 4.15 -4.43 11.75
CA GLU A 33 3.45 -5.55 12.34
C GLU A 33 3.55 -6.77 11.42
N ILE A 34 4.35 -7.77 11.83
CA ILE A 34 4.60 -8.99 11.02
C ILE A 34 3.30 -9.72 10.67
N ALA A 35 2.32 -9.71 11.57
CA ALA A 35 1.02 -10.33 11.36
C ALA A 35 0.21 -9.71 10.21
N SER A 36 0.46 -8.45 9.86
CA SER A 36 -0.23 -7.75 8.76
C SER A 36 0.32 -8.15 7.38
N LEU A 37 1.58 -8.59 7.30
CA LEU A 37 2.28 -8.86 6.03
C LEU A 37 1.56 -9.92 5.17
N PRO A 38 1.13 -11.09 5.68
CA PRO A 38 0.45 -12.08 4.85
C PRO A 38 -0.90 -11.59 4.34
N MET A 39 -1.61 -10.74 5.11
CA MET A 39 -2.89 -10.19 4.72
C MET A 39 -2.72 -9.23 3.54
N VAL A 40 -1.84 -8.24 3.69
CA VAL A 40 -1.56 -7.23 2.64
C VAL A 40 -1.03 -7.89 1.38
N THR A 41 -0.12 -8.85 1.50
CA THR A 41 0.41 -9.61 0.36
C THR A 41 -0.71 -10.31 -0.41
N LYS A 42 -1.61 -11.01 0.29
CA LYS A 42 -2.74 -11.71 -0.34
C LYS A 42 -3.69 -10.73 -1.03
N THR A 43 -3.95 -9.58 -0.42
CA THR A 43 -4.80 -8.53 -1.00
C THR A 43 -4.19 -8.00 -2.30
N ILE A 44 -2.92 -7.62 -2.29
CA ILE A 44 -2.22 -7.13 -3.51
C ILE A 44 -2.26 -8.18 -4.62
N ILE A 45 -1.91 -9.43 -4.32
CA ILE A 45 -1.91 -10.50 -5.32
C ILE A 45 -3.30 -10.68 -5.93
N ARG A 46 -4.34 -10.77 -5.10
CA ARG A 46 -5.72 -10.95 -5.59
C ARG A 46 -6.18 -9.76 -6.42
N SER A 47 -5.95 -8.54 -5.96
CA SER A 47 -6.31 -7.33 -6.72
C SER A 47 -5.63 -7.28 -8.08
N VAL A 48 -4.35 -7.68 -8.17
CA VAL A 48 -3.65 -7.75 -9.47
C VAL A 48 -4.24 -8.84 -10.35
N LEU A 49 -4.51 -10.02 -9.81
CA LEU A 49 -5.11 -11.12 -10.59
C LEU A 49 -6.50 -10.76 -11.11
N ASP A 50 -7.35 -10.15 -10.27
CA ASP A 50 -8.71 -9.72 -10.64
C ASP A 50 -8.71 -8.61 -11.70
N LEU A 51 -7.67 -7.77 -11.75
CA LEU A 51 -7.52 -6.72 -12.78
C LEU A 51 -7.00 -7.26 -14.12
N LEU A 52 -6.31 -8.40 -14.11
CA LEU A 52 -5.73 -9.01 -15.30
C LEU A 52 -6.63 -10.07 -15.95
N SER A 53 -7.69 -10.51 -15.26
CA SER A 53 -8.70 -11.45 -15.76
C SER A 53 -9.84 -10.76 -16.48
#